data_AF-A0A926BTZ3-F1
#
_entry.id   AF-A0A926BTZ3-F1
#
_cell.length_a   1.000
_cell.length_b   1.000
_cell.length_c   1.000
_cell.angle_alpha   90.00
_cell.angle_beta   90.00
_cell.angle_gamma   90.00
#
_symmetry.space_group_name_H-M   'P 1'
#
loop_
_entity.id
_entity.type
_entity.pdbx_description
1 polymer ?
#
loop_
_entity_poly.entity_id
_entity_poly.type
_entity_poly.pdbx_seq_one_letter_code
_entity_poly.pdbx_strand_id
1 'polypeptide(L)'
;IALVVALTLFLSLVGILAAMVWVRPMARWLLPSRSGGRWSGRWNTLVAELHRIEQLVGAAARNGVGRLALALACGFIAWSFNALEAYVILSWIGVDLAFADVYAIDAVSSIVRMILFVVPIGIGGQDWAITGLMTAYGVGSPVQTSAVLVMFKRAREFAVIAIGLCLLAAGARGARIVREAALLQDGPLGDEANQNDGIDAASETEAHA
;
A
#
# COMPACT_ATOMS: atom_id res chain seq x y z
N ILE A 1 30.86 -20.68 -18.92
CA ILE A 1 29.52 -20.45 -19.53
C ILE A 1 28.53 -21.53 -19.09
N ALA A 2 28.77 -22.84 -19.34
CA ALA A 2 27.86 -23.92 -18.94
C ALA A 2 27.50 -23.94 -17.43
N LEU A 3 28.47 -23.70 -16.54
CA LEU A 3 28.24 -23.65 -15.08
C LEU A 3 27.30 -22.50 -14.68
N VAL A 4 27.45 -21.33 -15.31
CA VAL A 4 26.62 -20.15 -15.04
C VAL A 4 25.19 -20.37 -15.51
N VAL A 5 25.02 -21.01 -16.67
CA VAL A 5 23.71 -21.41 -17.20
C VAL A 5 23.04 -22.45 -16.32
N ALA A 6 23.79 -23.46 -15.85
CA ALA A 6 23.24 -24.48 -14.95
C ALA A 6 22.81 -23.89 -13.60
N LEU A 7 23.60 -22.97 -13.04
CA LEU A 7 23.29 -22.31 -11.77
C LEU A 7 22.06 -21.40 -11.88
N THR A 8 21.94 -20.65 -12.97
CA THR A 8 20.78 -19.78 -13.22
C THR A 8 19.50 -20.59 -13.43
N LEU A 9 19.55 -21.69 -14.18
CA LEU A 9 18.41 -22.60 -14.33
C LEU A 9 18.01 -23.26 -13.00
N PHE A 10 18.99 -23.68 -12.19
CA PHE A 10 18.75 -24.27 -10.89
C PHE A 10 18.09 -23.28 -9.92
N LEU A 11 18.60 -22.06 -9.83
CA LEU A 11 18.02 -21.01 -8.99
C LEU A 11 16.62 -20.60 -9.46
N SER A 12 16.39 -20.55 -10.77
CA SER A 12 15.07 -20.30 -11.35
C SER A 12 14.08 -21.41 -10.99
N LEU A 13 14.50 -22.68 -11.11
CA LEU A 13 13.69 -23.84 -10.77
C LEU A 13 13.33 -23.88 -9.28
N VAL A 14 14.32 -23.63 -8.40
CA VAL A 14 14.11 -23.55 -6.95
C VAL A 14 13.17 -22.39 -6.60
N GLY A 15 13.32 -21.24 -7.26
CA GLY A 15 12.41 -20.10 -7.09
C GLY A 15 10.98 -20.42 -7.51
N ILE A 16 10.79 -21.11 -8.64
CA ILE A 16 9.47 -21.56 -9.13
C ILE A 16 8.86 -22.60 -8.19
N LEU A 17 9.65 -23.57 -7.70
CA LEU A 17 9.19 -24.59 -6.78
C LEU A 17 8.82 -24.00 -5.41
N ALA A 18 9.63 -23.07 -4.89
CA ALA A 18 9.33 -22.34 -3.66
C ALA A 18 8.04 -21.51 -3.85
N ALA A 19 7.91 -20.78 -4.96
CA ALA A 19 6.68 -20.07 -5.28
C ALA A 19 5.47 -21.02 -5.36
N MET A 20 5.59 -22.19 -6.01
CA MET A 20 4.50 -23.16 -6.10
C MET A 20 4.12 -23.78 -4.74
N VAL A 21 5.10 -24.14 -3.91
CA VAL A 21 4.86 -24.72 -2.58
C VAL A 21 4.17 -23.71 -1.65
N TRP A 22 4.45 -22.42 -1.81
CA TRP A 22 3.90 -21.34 -1.00
C TRP A 22 2.61 -20.72 -1.55
N VAL A 23 2.38 -20.74 -2.87
CA VAL A 23 1.13 -20.25 -3.50
C VAL A 23 -0.02 -21.23 -3.30
N ARG A 24 0.24 -22.56 -3.29
CA ARG A 24 -0.81 -23.57 -3.07
C ARG A 24 -1.55 -23.44 -1.74
N PRO A 25 -0.89 -23.19 -0.59
CA PRO A 25 -1.58 -22.94 0.65
C PRO A 25 -2.30 -21.59 0.68
N MET A 26 -1.85 -20.57 -0.06
CA MET A 26 -2.56 -19.30 -0.21
C MET A 26 -3.83 -19.45 -1.08
N ALA A 27 -3.74 -20.20 -2.19
CA ALA A 27 -4.82 -20.41 -3.15
C ALA A 27 -6.05 -21.10 -2.54
N ARG A 28 -5.84 -22.04 -1.60
CA ARG A 28 -6.93 -22.68 -0.84
C ARG A 28 -7.60 -21.75 0.18
N TRP A 29 -6.93 -20.68 0.61
CA TRP A 29 -7.52 -19.63 1.45
C TRP A 29 -8.20 -18.54 0.61
N LEU A 30 -7.80 -18.35 -0.65
CA LEU A 30 -8.42 -17.41 -1.61
C LEU A 30 -9.76 -17.89 -2.19
N LEU A 31 -10.08 -19.18 -2.09
CA LEU A 31 -11.39 -19.69 -2.50
C LEU A 31 -12.46 -19.26 -1.49
N PRO A 32 -13.61 -18.69 -1.93
CA PRO A 32 -14.67 -18.24 -1.04
C PRO A 32 -15.18 -19.43 -0.22
N SER A 33 -14.85 -19.43 1.07
CA SER A 33 -15.27 -20.47 2.00
C SER A 33 -16.77 -20.34 2.23
N ARG A 34 -17.54 -21.37 1.85
CA ARG A 34 -18.98 -21.50 2.11
C ARG A 34 -19.33 -21.71 3.59
N SER A 35 -18.35 -21.66 4.50
CA SER A 35 -18.58 -21.87 5.94
C SER A 35 -19.22 -20.63 6.57
N GLY A 36 -20.35 -20.77 7.26
CA GLY A 36 -21.15 -19.67 7.84
C GLY A 36 -20.57 -18.97 9.07
N GLY A 37 -19.24 -18.96 9.24
CA GLY A 37 -18.58 -18.31 10.38
C GLY A 37 -18.35 -16.80 10.20
N ARG A 38 -18.26 -16.04 11.28
CA ARG A 38 -18.00 -14.56 11.28
C ARG A 38 -16.78 -14.14 10.45
N TRP A 39 -15.79 -15.02 10.31
CA TRP A 39 -14.58 -14.80 9.52
C TRP A 39 -14.80 -14.94 8.01
N SER A 40 -15.73 -15.79 7.55
CA SER A 40 -16.00 -15.95 6.12
C SER A 40 -16.71 -14.73 5.53
N GLY A 41 -17.58 -14.07 6.30
CA GLY A 41 -18.22 -12.81 5.89
C GLY A 41 -17.21 -11.68 5.65
N ARG A 42 -16.24 -11.53 6.56
CA ARG A 42 -15.13 -10.57 6.38
C ARG A 42 -14.28 -10.93 5.17
N TRP A 43 -14.01 -12.22 4.96
CA TRP A 43 -13.25 -12.69 3.81
C TRP A 43 -13.96 -12.44 2.48
N ASN A 44 -15.27 -12.72 2.41
CA ASN A 44 -16.08 -12.47 1.22
C ASN A 44 -16.17 -10.97 0.89
N THR A 45 -16.18 -10.12 1.92
CA THR A 45 -16.13 -8.65 1.77
C THR A 45 -14.78 -8.20 1.21
N LEU A 46 -13.66 -8.76 1.70
CA LEU A 46 -12.32 -8.48 1.18
C LEU A 46 -12.16 -8.94 -0.27
N VAL A 47 -12.67 -10.12 -0.62
CA VAL A 47 -12.65 -10.65 -1.99
C VAL A 47 -13.50 -9.79 -2.94
N ALA A 48 -14.66 -9.32 -2.48
CA ALA A 48 -15.51 -8.40 -3.25
C ALA A 48 -14.83 -7.05 -3.50
N GLU A 49 -14.14 -6.50 -2.50
CA GLU A 49 -13.39 -5.25 -2.66
C GLU A 49 -12.19 -5.40 -3.61
N LEU A 50 -11.53 -6.56 -3.59
CA LEU A 50 -10.46 -6.88 -4.54
C LEU A 50 -10.98 -6.87 -5.98
N HIS A 51 -12.15 -7.49 -6.22
CA HIS A 51 -12.83 -7.44 -7.52
C HIS A 51 -13.20 -6.01 -7.94
N ARG A 52 -13.56 -5.15 -6.98
CA ARG A 52 -13.86 -3.74 -7.26
C ARG A 52 -12.63 -2.99 -7.76
N ILE A 53 -11.46 -3.22 -7.15
CA ILE A 53 -10.20 -2.63 -7.60
C ILE A 53 -9.86 -3.09 -9.03
N GLU A 54 -10.04 -4.37 -9.34
CA GLU A 54 -9.82 -4.89 -10.70
C GLU A 54 -10.75 -4.24 -11.72
N GLN A 55 -12.03 -4.06 -11.37
CA GLN A 55 -13.00 -3.38 -12.23
C GLN A 55 -12.64 -1.90 -12.45
N LEU A 56 -12.12 -1.21 -11.45
CA LEU A 56 -11.65 0.19 -11.58
C LEU A 56 -10.47 0.30 -12.56
N VAL A 57 -9.54 -0.65 -12.51
CA VAL A 57 -8.41 -0.72 -13.46
C VAL A 57 -8.92 -1.03 -14.86
N GLY A 58 -9.82 -2.00 -15.00
CA GLY A 58 -10.43 -2.36 -16.29
C GLY A 58 -11.26 -1.24 -16.91
N ALA A 59 -11.97 -0.45 -16.10
CA ALA A 59 -12.71 0.72 -16.55
C ALA A 59 -11.78 1.87 -16.95
N ALA A 60 -10.71 2.12 -16.19
CA ALA A 60 -9.71 3.13 -16.52
C ALA A 60 -8.99 2.83 -17.85
N ALA A 61 -8.70 1.57 -18.13
CA ALA A 61 -8.12 1.15 -19.41
C ALA A 61 -9.06 1.39 -20.60
N ARG A 62 -10.38 1.20 -20.42
CA ARG A 62 -11.39 1.42 -21.47
C ARG A 62 -11.76 2.89 -21.68
N ASN A 63 -11.71 3.71 -20.63
CA ASN A 63 -12.15 5.10 -20.66
C ASN A 63 -11.04 6.11 -21.06
N GLY A 64 -9.85 5.64 -21.45
CA GLY A 64 -8.82 6.46 -22.08
C GLY A 64 -7.40 6.03 -21.73
N VAL A 65 -6.67 5.51 -22.72
CA VAL A 65 -5.26 5.09 -22.60
C VAL A 65 -4.37 6.21 -22.04
N GLY A 66 -4.68 7.48 -22.32
CA GLY A 66 -3.94 8.63 -21.79
C GLY A 66 -4.02 8.77 -20.26
N ARG A 67 -5.18 8.47 -19.63
CA ARG A 67 -5.33 8.51 -18.17
C ARG A 67 -4.59 7.36 -17.51
N LEU A 68 -4.62 6.18 -18.12
CA LEU A 68 -3.84 5.03 -17.66
C LEU A 68 -2.34 5.30 -17.76
N ALA A 69 -1.88 5.84 -18.90
CA ALA A 69 -0.49 6.21 -19.10
C ALA A 69 -0.02 7.26 -18.09
N LEU A 70 -0.84 8.28 -17.81
CA LEU A 70 -0.53 9.29 -16.79
C LEU A 70 -0.45 8.66 -15.39
N ALA A 71 -1.40 7.79 -15.02
CA ALA A 71 -1.36 7.11 -13.73
C ALA A 71 -0.11 6.23 -13.58
N LEU A 72 0.26 5.49 -14.63
CA LEU A 72 1.49 4.70 -14.67
C LEU A 72 2.74 5.58 -14.58
N ALA A 73 2.77 6.71 -15.30
CA ALA A 73 3.87 7.66 -15.24
C ALA A 73 4.01 8.28 -13.85
N CYS A 74 2.91 8.72 -13.23
CA CYS A 74 2.92 9.24 -11.86
C CYS A 74 3.39 8.18 -10.86
N GLY A 75 2.90 6.93 -11.01
CA GLY A 75 3.35 5.82 -10.18
C GLY A 75 4.83 5.52 -10.35
N PHE A 76 5.32 5.51 -11.59
CA PHE A 76 6.73 5.32 -11.91
C PHE A 76 7.59 6.44 -11.33
N ILE A 77 7.22 7.71 -11.52
CA ILE A 77 7.95 8.85 -10.97
C ILE A 77 8.00 8.76 -9.45
N ALA A 78 6.85 8.54 -8.80
CA ALA A 78 6.78 8.37 -7.34
C ALA A 78 7.65 7.21 -6.85
N TRP A 79 7.75 6.14 -7.63
CA TRP A 79 8.62 5.01 -7.33
C TRP A 79 10.10 5.36 -7.52
N SER A 80 10.47 6.10 -8.57
CA SER A 80 11.84 6.58 -8.80
C SER A 80 12.35 7.51 -7.69
N PHE A 81 11.47 8.20 -6.96
CA PHE A 81 11.86 8.97 -5.77
C PHE A 81 12.49 8.11 -4.67
N ASN A 82 12.21 6.80 -4.64
CA ASN A 82 12.83 5.88 -3.68
C ASN A 82 14.35 5.69 -3.94
N ALA A 83 14.73 5.68 -5.21
CA ALA A 83 16.14 5.66 -5.62
C ALA A 83 16.81 7.03 -5.38
N LEU A 84 16.08 8.13 -5.61
CA LEU A 84 16.57 9.48 -5.30
C LEU A 84 16.83 9.66 -3.80
N GLU A 85 15.93 9.19 -2.95
CA GLU A 85 16.11 9.15 -1.51
C GLU A 85 17.36 8.36 -1.12
N ALA A 86 17.57 7.18 -1.70
CA ALA A 86 18.78 6.39 -1.46
C ALA A 86 20.06 7.12 -1.88
N TYR A 87 20.03 7.82 -3.02
CA TYR A 87 21.17 8.59 -3.52
C TYR A 87 21.51 9.76 -2.59
N VAL A 88 20.50 10.49 -2.12
CA VAL A 88 20.70 11.57 -1.14
C VAL A 88 21.28 11.03 0.17
N ILE A 89 20.77 9.92 0.68
CA ILE A 89 21.30 9.30 1.91
C ILE A 89 22.77 8.88 1.72
N LEU A 90 23.10 8.22 0.61
CA LEU A 90 24.46 7.73 0.35
C LEU A 90 25.45 8.88 0.13
N SER A 91 25.04 9.92 -0.60
CA SER A 91 25.87 11.12 -0.78
C SER A 91 26.13 11.84 0.55
N TRP A 92 25.14 11.90 1.45
CA TRP A 92 25.33 12.46 2.80
C TRP A 92 26.29 11.67 3.68
N ILE A 93 26.38 10.36 3.51
CA ILE A 93 27.30 9.48 4.25
C ILE A 93 28.71 9.52 3.62
N GLY A 94 28.89 10.20 2.49
CA GLY A 94 30.18 10.35 1.80
C GLY A 94 30.49 9.20 0.84
N VAL A 95 29.48 8.47 0.38
CA VAL A 95 29.64 7.41 -0.61
C VAL A 95 29.54 8.00 -2.01
N ASP A 96 30.63 7.89 -2.78
CA ASP A 96 30.70 8.39 -4.16
C ASP A 96 30.20 7.30 -5.14
N LEU A 97 28.89 7.27 -5.36
CA LEU A 97 28.24 6.44 -6.38
C LEU A 97 27.48 7.35 -7.34
N ALA A 98 27.53 7.05 -8.63
CA ALA A 98 26.70 7.75 -9.60
C ALA A 98 25.22 7.45 -9.32
N PHE A 99 24.34 8.40 -9.62
CA PHE A 99 22.89 8.21 -9.45
C PHE A 99 22.38 6.96 -10.19
N ALA A 100 22.93 6.67 -11.38
CA ALA A 100 22.57 5.48 -12.15
C ALA A 100 22.86 4.16 -11.40
N ASP A 101 23.97 4.10 -10.67
CA ASP A 101 24.35 2.91 -9.89
C ASP A 101 23.43 2.74 -8.68
N VAL A 102 23.13 3.84 -7.98
CA VAL A 102 22.18 3.81 -6.86
C VAL A 102 20.77 3.42 -7.33
N TYR A 103 20.37 3.90 -8.51
CA TYR A 103 19.10 3.53 -9.13
C TYR A 103 19.06 2.05 -9.49
N ALA A 104 20.14 1.51 -10.05
CA ALA A 104 20.27 0.08 -10.34
C ALA A 104 20.19 -0.77 -9.06
N ILE A 105 20.85 -0.33 -7.98
CA ILE A 105 20.77 -0.96 -6.66
C ILE A 105 19.33 -1.01 -6.17
N ASP A 106 18.61 0.12 -6.20
CA ASP A 106 17.23 0.20 -5.72
C ASP A 106 16.25 -0.63 -6.57
N ALA A 107 16.45 -0.65 -7.90
CA ALA A 107 15.64 -1.45 -8.82
C ALA A 107 15.82 -2.96 -8.58
N VAL A 108 17.06 -3.43 -8.46
CA VAL A 108 17.35 -4.86 -8.16
C VAL A 108 16.84 -5.24 -6.78
N SER A 109 17.06 -4.36 -5.80
CA SER A 109 16.56 -4.50 -4.43
C SER A 109 15.03 -4.65 -4.39
N SER A 110 14.32 -3.89 -5.23
CA SER A 110 12.85 -3.98 -5.36
C SER A 110 12.39 -5.28 -6.02
N ILE A 111 13.10 -5.77 -7.04
CA ILE A 111 12.83 -7.08 -7.65
C ILE A 111 12.98 -8.19 -6.60
N VAL A 112 14.03 -8.14 -5.79
CA VAL A 112 14.24 -9.10 -4.70
C VAL A 112 13.11 -9.02 -3.67
N ARG A 113 12.65 -7.81 -3.31
CA ARG A 113 11.48 -7.63 -2.44
C ARG A 113 10.22 -8.26 -3.04
N MET A 114 10.00 -8.13 -4.35
CA MET A 114 8.87 -8.75 -5.04
C MET A 114 8.95 -10.28 -5.05
N ILE A 115 10.14 -10.85 -5.27
CA ILE A 115 10.35 -12.31 -5.23
C ILE A 115 10.12 -12.84 -3.81
N LEU A 116 10.52 -12.06 -2.80
CA LEU A 116 10.41 -12.42 -1.39
C LEU A 116 9.15 -11.84 -0.73
N PHE A 117 8.06 -11.67 -1.48
CA PHE A 117 6.78 -11.11 -0.99
C PHE A 117 6.21 -11.85 0.25
N VAL A 118 6.64 -13.09 0.47
CA VAL A 118 6.28 -13.93 1.62
C VAL A 118 6.91 -13.43 2.92
N VAL A 119 8.06 -12.75 2.84
CA VAL A 119 8.76 -12.22 4.01
C VAL A 119 8.11 -10.88 4.40
N PRO A 120 7.43 -10.81 5.57
CA PRO A 120 6.83 -9.56 6.01
C PRO A 120 7.91 -8.47 6.13
N ILE A 121 7.61 -7.28 5.61
CA ILE A 121 8.48 -6.09 5.63
C ILE A 121 9.77 -6.25 4.76
N GLY A 122 9.93 -7.36 4.04
CA GLY A 122 11.09 -7.58 3.15
C GLY A 122 12.44 -7.67 3.89
N ILE A 123 12.41 -8.00 5.19
CA ILE A 123 13.60 -8.03 6.06
C ILE A 123 14.57 -9.12 5.61
N GLY A 124 15.86 -8.78 5.55
CA GLY A 124 16.92 -9.72 5.19
C GLY A 124 17.11 -9.87 3.68
N GLY A 125 16.05 -10.18 2.95
CA GLY A 125 16.12 -10.37 1.50
C GLY A 125 16.60 -9.13 0.73
N GLN A 126 15.93 -8.02 0.99
CA GLN A 126 16.26 -6.75 0.37
C GLN A 126 17.64 -6.23 0.83
N ASP A 127 17.94 -6.40 2.11
CA ASP A 127 19.18 -5.94 2.74
C ASP A 127 20.40 -6.69 2.16
N TRP A 128 20.22 -7.97 1.82
CA TRP A 128 21.22 -8.79 1.14
C TRP A 128 21.52 -8.28 -0.28
N ALA A 129 20.47 -7.94 -1.05
CA ALA A 129 20.63 -7.42 -2.40
C ALA A 129 21.39 -6.08 -2.42
N ILE A 130 21.04 -5.17 -1.52
CA ILE A 130 21.72 -3.86 -1.40
C ILE A 130 23.19 -4.06 -1.04
N THR A 131 23.48 -4.86 -0.01
CA THR A 131 24.86 -5.12 0.45
C THR A 131 25.69 -5.82 -0.63
N GLY A 132 25.09 -6.81 -1.32
CA GLY A 132 25.75 -7.53 -2.40
C GLY A 132 26.11 -6.62 -3.58
N LEU A 133 25.20 -5.75 -4.01
CA LEU A 133 25.50 -4.81 -5.10
C LEU A 133 26.50 -3.73 -4.66
N MET A 134 26.41 -3.20 -3.44
CA MET A 134 27.44 -2.28 -2.92
C MET A 134 28.83 -2.91 -2.91
N THR A 135 28.90 -4.21 -2.59
CA THR A 135 30.16 -4.98 -2.66
C THR A 135 30.64 -5.11 -4.11
N ALA A 136 29.73 -5.37 -5.06
CA ALA A 136 30.05 -5.45 -6.49
C ALA A 136 30.54 -4.11 -7.08
N TYR A 137 30.00 -2.99 -6.59
CA TYR A 137 30.43 -1.64 -6.95
C TYR A 137 31.70 -1.17 -6.22
N GLY A 138 32.28 -1.99 -5.34
CA GLY A 138 33.55 -1.67 -4.67
C GLY A 138 33.44 -0.65 -3.53
N VAL A 139 32.26 -0.50 -2.92
CA VAL A 139 32.08 0.34 -1.73
C VAL A 139 32.96 -0.21 -0.58
N GLY A 140 33.76 0.64 0.07
CA GLY A 140 34.77 0.20 1.04
C GLY A 140 34.22 -0.50 2.30
N SER A 141 33.04 -0.10 2.78
CA SER A 141 32.36 -0.71 3.93
C SER A 141 30.91 -1.07 3.59
N PRO A 142 30.68 -2.05 2.70
CA PRO A 142 29.38 -2.27 2.07
C PRO A 142 28.31 -2.70 3.08
N VAL A 143 28.69 -3.50 4.09
CA VAL A 143 27.78 -3.94 5.17
C VAL A 143 27.36 -2.78 6.08
N GLN A 144 28.30 -1.92 6.46
CA GLN A 144 28.02 -0.79 7.34
C GLN A 144 27.19 0.26 6.61
N THR A 145 27.57 0.55 5.36
CA THR A 145 26.89 1.50 4.49
C THR A 145 25.45 1.07 4.19
N SER A 146 25.26 -0.21 3.84
CA SER A 146 23.92 -0.75 3.57
C SER A 146 23.05 -0.74 4.83
N ALA A 147 23.61 -1.06 6.01
CA ALA A 147 22.88 -1.01 7.27
C ALA A 147 22.35 0.40 7.58
N VAL A 148 23.19 1.43 7.40
CA VAL A 148 22.77 2.83 7.60
C VAL A 148 21.68 3.21 6.60
N LEU A 149 21.87 2.92 5.30
CA LEU A 149 20.87 3.20 4.27
C LEU A 149 19.52 2.56 4.59
N VAL A 150 19.53 1.27 4.95
CA VAL A 150 18.34 0.50 5.31
C VAL A 150 17.66 1.06 6.56
N MET A 151 18.42 1.49 7.58
CA MET A 151 17.86 2.12 8.77
C MET A 151 17.09 3.40 8.45
N PHE A 152 17.67 4.29 7.63
CA PHE A 152 16.99 5.52 7.20
C PHE A 152 15.71 5.22 6.42
N LYS A 153 15.77 4.28 5.47
CA LYS A 153 14.59 3.85 4.69
C LYS A 153 13.48 3.30 5.58
N ARG A 154 13.82 2.43 6.54
CA ARG A 154 12.85 1.86 7.49
C ARG A 154 12.25 2.92 8.40
N ALA A 155 13.06 3.85 8.93
CA ALA A 155 12.58 4.93 9.77
C ALA A 155 11.52 5.79 9.04
N ARG A 156 11.77 6.09 7.76
CA ARG A 156 10.83 6.80 6.90
C ARG A 156 9.56 5.99 6.64
N GLU A 157 9.67 4.68 6.35
CA GLU A 157 8.49 3.79 6.21
C GLU A 157 7.62 3.82 7.48
N PHE A 158 8.22 3.71 8.66
CA PHE A 158 7.50 3.78 9.93
C PHE A 158 6.85 5.15 10.18
N ALA A 159 7.53 6.25 9.83
CA ALA A 159 6.97 7.59 9.95
C ALA A 159 5.71 7.74 9.09
N VAL A 160 5.75 7.26 7.84
CA VAL A 160 4.58 7.31 6.93
C VAL A 160 3.44 6.44 7.45
N ILE A 161 3.73 5.24 7.95
CA ILE A 161 2.71 4.37 8.56
C ILE A 161 2.06 5.06 9.77
N ALA A 162 2.87 5.65 10.65
CA ALA A 162 2.37 6.38 11.82
C ALA A 162 1.48 7.55 11.42
N ILE A 163 1.90 8.36 10.44
CA ILE A 163 1.10 9.47 9.91
C ILE A 163 -0.23 8.95 9.35
N GLY A 164 -0.20 7.89 8.53
CA GLY A 164 -1.40 7.29 7.95
C GLY A 164 -2.38 6.80 9.02
N LEU A 165 -1.89 6.16 10.08
CA LEU A 165 -2.70 5.72 11.21
C LEU A 165 -3.28 6.90 12.00
N CYS A 166 -2.50 7.96 12.22
CA CYS A 166 -2.97 9.18 12.88
C CYS A 166 -4.08 9.87 12.06
N LEU A 167 -3.91 9.99 10.75
CA LEU A 167 -4.93 10.55 9.84
C LEU A 167 -6.19 9.70 9.84
N LEU A 168 -6.05 8.37 9.78
CA LEU A 168 -7.20 7.46 9.84
C LEU A 168 -7.95 7.58 11.18
N ALA A 169 -7.23 7.65 12.30
CA ALA A 169 -7.82 7.83 13.62
C ALA A 169 -8.49 9.20 13.77
N ALA A 170 -7.93 10.26 13.18
CA ALA A 170 -8.55 11.58 13.15
C ALA A 170 -9.83 11.58 12.30
N GLY A 171 -9.79 11.00 11.09
CA GLY A 171 -10.94 10.88 10.20
C GLY A 171 -12.08 10.03 10.77
N ALA A 172 -11.76 8.90 11.41
CA ALA A 172 -12.75 8.03 12.05
C ALA A 172 -13.46 8.72 13.23
N ARG A 173 -12.75 9.59 13.98
CA ARG A 173 -13.35 10.43 15.02
C ARG A 173 -14.33 11.45 14.42
N GLY A 174 -13.95 12.12 13.33
CA GLY A 174 -14.82 13.06 12.63
C GLY A 174 -16.10 12.41 12.08
N ALA A 175 -15.97 11.25 11.44
CA ALA A 175 -17.13 10.50 10.90
C ALA A 175 -18.10 10.04 12.00
N ARG A 176 -17.57 9.70 13.19
CA ARG A 176 -18.40 9.32 14.34
C ARG A 176 -19.19 10.51 14.89
N ILE A 177 -18.56 11.68 15.01
CA ILE A 177 -19.21 12.91 15.49
C ILE A 177 -20.34 13.34 14.54
N VAL A 178 -20.11 13.32 13.22
CA VAL A 178 -21.15 13.67 12.23
C VAL A 178 -22.32 12.70 12.30
N ARG A 179 -22.05 11.40 12.47
CA ARG A 179 -23.09 10.38 12.61
C ARG A 179 -23.89 10.55 13.92
N GLU A 180 -23.24 10.86 15.03
CA GLU A 180 -23.90 11.13 16.31
C GLU A 180 -24.74 12.42 16.24
N ALA A 181 -24.26 13.47 15.57
CA ALA A 181 -25.04 14.69 15.33
C ALA A 181 -26.27 14.45 14.44
N ALA A 182 -26.15 13.64 13.38
CA ALA A 182 -27.26 13.27 12.52
C ALA A 182 -28.34 12.46 13.28
N LEU A 183 -27.93 11.55 14.18
CA LEU A 183 -28.87 10.78 15.00
C LEU A 183 -29.58 11.62 16.06
N LEU A 184 -28.98 12.73 16.51
CA LEU A 184 -29.63 13.69 17.41
C LEU A 184 -30.62 14.58 16.66
N GLN A 185 -30.37 14.85 15.38
CA GLN A 185 -31.25 15.62 14.51
C GLN A 185 -32.48 14.81 14.06
N ASP A 186 -32.31 13.51 13.84
CA ASP A 186 -33.40 12.55 13.54
C ASP A 186 -34.05 11.94 14.82
N GLY A 187 -33.66 12.41 16.01
CA GLY A 187 -34.21 11.98 17.29
C GLY A 187 -35.50 12.73 17.66
N PRO A 188 -36.24 12.32 18.71
CA PRO A 188 -37.58 12.83 19.06
C PRO A 188 -37.66 14.35 19.28
N LEU A 189 -36.54 15.04 19.51
CA LEU A 189 -36.46 16.51 19.61
C LEU A 189 -36.53 17.23 18.26
N GLY A 190 -36.16 16.56 17.15
CA GLY A 190 -36.29 17.09 15.79
C GLY A 190 -37.74 17.07 15.28
N ASP A 191 -38.51 16.06 15.69
CA ASP A 191 -39.95 15.99 15.43
C ASP A 191 -40.72 17.06 16.20
N GLU A 192 -40.36 17.35 17.46
CA GLU A 192 -41.03 18.39 18.25
C GLU A 192 -40.75 19.81 17.73
N ALA A 193 -39.55 20.08 17.21
CA ALA A 193 -39.22 21.38 16.60
C ALA A 193 -39.99 21.61 15.28
N ASN A 194 -40.13 20.58 14.46
CA ASN A 194 -40.91 20.64 13.21
C ASN A 194 -42.43 20.69 13.47
N GLN A 195 -42.89 20.10 14.58
CA GLN A 195 -44.30 20.13 14.97
C GLN A 195 -44.74 21.51 15.49
N ASN A 196 -43.82 22.28 16.07
CA ASN A 196 -44.12 23.62 16.58
C ASN A 196 -44.25 24.67 15.44
N ASP A 197 -43.45 24.56 14.37
CA ASP A 197 -43.58 25.40 13.17
C ASP A 197 -44.91 25.17 12.42
N GLY A 198 -45.48 23.96 12.51
CA GLY A 198 -46.80 23.64 11.96
C GLY A 198 -47.98 24.19 12.77
N ILE A 199 -47.79 24.43 14.08
CA ILE A 199 -48.84 24.98 14.96
C ILE A 199 -48.98 26.49 14.74
N ASP A 200 -47.87 27.21 14.57
CA ASP A 200 -47.90 28.65 14.30
C ASP A 200 -48.54 28.96 12.92
N ALA A 201 -48.24 28.16 11.89
CA ALA A 201 -48.84 28.32 10.55
C ALA A 201 -50.36 28.02 10.50
N ALA A 202 -50.85 27.11 11.35
CA ALA A 202 -52.28 26.82 11.45
C ALA A 202 -53.05 27.96 12.15
N SER A 203 -52.40 28.65 13.09
CA SER A 203 -53.02 29.77 13.84
C SER A 203 -53.23 31.04 12.99
N GLU A 204 -52.37 31.27 11.98
CA GLU A 204 -52.52 32.43 11.07
C GLU A 204 -53.64 32.22 10.03
N THR A 205 -54.00 30.96 9.74
CA THR A 205 -55.02 30.65 8.72
C THR A 205 -56.45 30.81 9.26
N GLU A 206 -56.67 30.59 10.56
CA GLU A 206 -58.00 30.79 11.19
C GLU A 206 -58.29 32.25 11.56
N ALA A 207 -57.29 33.14 11.61
CA ALA A 207 -57.48 34.56 11.88
C ALA A 207 -58.01 35.38 10.68
N HIS A 208 -58.10 34.76 9.50
CA HIS A 208 -58.47 35.43 8.24
C HIS A 208 -59.73 34.84 7.55
N ALA A 209 -60.46 33.94 8.20
CA ALA A 209 -61.75 33.42 7.73
C ALA A 209 -62.93 34.08 8.48
#